data_AF-A0A935LGH9-F1
#
_entry.id   AF-A0A935LGH9-F1
#
_cell.length_a   1.000
_cell.length_b   1.000
_cell.length_c   1.000
_cell.angle_alpha   90.00
_cell.angle_beta   90.00
_cell.angle_gamma   90.00
#
_symmetry.space_group_name_H-M   'P 1'
#
loop_
_entity.id
_entity.type
_entity.pdbx_description
1 polymer ?
#
loop_
_entity_poly.entity_id
_entity_poly.type
_entity_poly.pdbx_seq_one_letter_code
_entity_poly.pdbx_strand_id
1 'polypeptide(L)'
;MPFFQPLLSATIHINGKEVLVEWTRSAQQMLKERKQPLVMELELYFSCLIKKFVQFHDGLDNNDTVRISDNFHIRFRTLTSTACSIDELPKGQRQPPTELDTPIAKRLAPKRIRVDYRNQQWQGEYWL
;
A
#
# COMPACT_ATOMS: atom_id res chain seq x y z
N MET A 1 -13.22 8.88 21.94
CA MET A 1 -14.48 8.32 21.40
C MET A 1 -14.21 7.88 19.96
N PRO A 2 -14.31 6.59 19.60
CA PRO A 2 -14.11 6.19 18.22
C PRO A 2 -15.40 6.47 17.46
N PHE A 3 -15.42 7.56 16.69
CA PHE A 3 -16.45 7.76 15.69
C PHE A 3 -16.30 6.66 14.64
N PHE A 4 -17.25 5.73 14.57
CA PHE A 4 -17.44 4.87 13.41
C PHE A 4 -17.87 5.76 12.25
N GLN A 5 -16.90 6.38 11.57
CA GLN A 5 -17.17 7.04 10.30
C GLN A 5 -17.59 5.97 9.30
N PRO A 6 -18.70 6.17 8.56
CA PRO A 6 -19.08 5.25 7.50
C PRO A 6 -17.96 5.21 6.46
N LEU A 7 -17.49 4.00 6.18
CA LEU A 7 -16.47 3.74 5.18
C LEU A 7 -17.10 3.73 3.79
N LEU A 8 -16.46 4.41 2.87
CA LEU A 8 -16.66 4.20 1.44
C LEU A 8 -15.83 2.98 1.04
N SER A 9 -16.27 2.27 0.01
CA SER A 9 -15.57 1.08 -0.46
C SER A 9 -15.62 0.91 -1.96
N ALA A 10 -14.61 0.23 -2.48
CA ALA A 10 -14.55 -0.28 -3.84
C ALA A 10 -13.88 -1.65 -3.83
N THR A 11 -14.20 -2.43 -4.84
CA THR A 11 -13.59 -3.74 -5.07
C THR A 11 -12.73 -3.66 -6.32
N ILE A 12 -11.46 -4.05 -6.20
CA ILE A 12 -10.53 -4.09 -7.33
C ILE A 12 -9.86 -5.44 -7.44
N HIS A 13 -9.12 -5.63 -8.53
CA HIS A 13 -8.33 -6.83 -8.77
C HIS A 13 -6.84 -6.50 -8.68
N ILE A 14 -6.13 -7.19 -7.80
CA ILE A 14 -4.66 -7.18 -7.71
C ILE A 14 -4.18 -8.60 -7.93
N ASN A 15 -3.29 -8.81 -8.91
CA ASN A 15 -2.75 -10.12 -9.24
C ASN A 15 -3.85 -11.19 -9.48
N GLY A 16 -4.95 -10.77 -10.12
CA GLY A 16 -6.10 -11.62 -10.42
C GLY A 16 -6.99 -11.97 -9.22
N LYS A 17 -6.76 -11.36 -8.05
CA LYS A 17 -7.53 -11.57 -6.82
C LYS A 17 -8.36 -10.34 -6.46
N GLU A 18 -9.56 -10.59 -5.97
CA GLU A 18 -10.45 -9.57 -5.45
C GLU A 18 -9.89 -8.96 -4.16
N VAL A 19 -9.88 -7.63 -4.09
CA VAL A 19 -9.40 -6.85 -2.94
C VAL A 19 -10.44 -5.81 -2.57
N LEU A 20 -10.89 -5.85 -1.32
CA LEU A 20 -11.75 -4.82 -0.75
C LEU A 20 -10.90 -3.62 -0.32
N VAL A 21 -11.18 -2.46 -0.91
CA VAL A 21 -10.54 -1.19 -0.54
C VAL A 21 -11.57 -0.32 0.16
N GLU A 22 -11.26 0.12 1.37
CA GLU A 22 -12.12 1.00 2.15
C GLU A 22 -11.40 2.28 2.54
N TRP A 23 -12.13 3.39 2.59
CA TRP A 23 -11.59 4.64 3.06
C TRP A 23 -12.61 5.49 3.79
N THR A 24 -12.12 6.37 4.65
CA THR A 24 -12.96 7.30 5.41
C THR A 24 -13.50 8.44 4.56
N ARG A 25 -14.51 9.15 5.09
CA ARG A 25 -15.00 10.37 4.44
C ARG A 25 -13.95 11.47 4.37
N SER A 26 -13.07 11.59 5.36
CA SER A 26 -11.97 12.56 5.33
C SER A 26 -10.99 12.25 4.20
N ALA A 27 -10.62 10.97 4.03
CA ALA A 27 -9.83 10.52 2.89
C ALA A 27 -10.53 10.86 1.56
N GLN A 28 -11.84 10.60 1.45
CA GLN A 28 -12.60 10.93 0.23
C GLN A 28 -12.59 12.42 -0.11
N GLN A 29 -12.73 13.29 0.89
CA GLN A 29 -12.68 14.75 0.69
C GLN A 29 -11.31 15.16 0.16
N MET A 30 -10.24 14.72 0.83
CA MET A 30 -8.89 15.04 0.38
C MET A 30 -8.58 14.48 -1.01
N LEU A 31 -9.03 13.27 -1.35
CA LEU A 31 -8.84 12.72 -2.71
C LEU A 31 -9.50 13.58 -3.80
N LYS A 32 -10.64 14.22 -3.51
CA LYS A 32 -11.34 15.09 -4.47
C LYS A 32 -10.63 16.43 -4.68
N GLU A 33 -9.99 16.96 -3.65
CA GLU A 33 -9.30 18.26 -3.70
C GLU A 33 -7.90 18.19 -4.33
N ARG A 34 -7.40 16.98 -4.56
CA ARG A 34 -6.07 16.77 -5.12
C ARG A 34 -6.01 17.10 -6.60
N LYS A 35 -4.92 17.79 -6.96
CA LYS A 35 -4.55 18.12 -8.34
C LYS A 35 -3.72 17.04 -9.02
N GLN A 36 -3.10 16.16 -8.24
CA GLN A 36 -2.30 15.04 -8.70
C GLN A 36 -2.83 13.73 -8.11
N PRO A 37 -2.82 12.63 -8.88
CA PRO A 37 -3.17 11.31 -8.35
C PRO A 37 -2.36 10.97 -7.10
N LEU A 38 -3.01 10.35 -6.11
CA LEU A 38 -2.34 9.73 -4.98
C LEU A 38 -2.09 8.26 -5.29
N VAL A 39 -0.85 7.81 -5.10
CA VAL A 39 -0.52 6.38 -5.14
C VAL A 39 -0.27 5.91 -3.72
N MET A 40 -0.97 4.85 -3.32
CA MET A 40 -0.69 4.08 -2.12
C MET A 40 0.11 2.84 -2.51
N GLU A 41 1.37 2.81 -2.11
CA GLU A 41 2.28 1.69 -2.35
C GLU A 41 2.30 0.75 -1.14
N LEU A 42 1.94 -0.50 -1.39
CA LEU A 42 1.88 -1.58 -0.43
C LEU A 42 3.07 -2.53 -0.67
N GLU A 43 3.96 -2.63 0.30
CA GLU A 43 5.14 -3.49 0.18
C GLU A 43 5.06 -4.63 1.19
N LEU A 44 5.03 -5.87 0.68
CA LEU A 44 5.23 -7.06 1.48
C LEU A 44 6.69 -7.49 1.40
N TYR A 45 7.45 -7.25 2.46
CA TYR A 45 8.89 -7.47 2.49
C TYR A 45 9.26 -8.79 3.17
N PHE A 46 9.79 -9.72 2.38
CA PHE A 46 10.30 -11.01 2.79
C PHE A 46 11.78 -10.90 3.18
N SER A 47 12.03 -10.75 4.47
CA SER A 47 13.36 -10.82 5.11
C SER A 47 13.37 -11.94 6.16
N CYS A 48 14.28 -11.91 7.13
CA CYS A 48 14.27 -12.82 8.31
C CYS A 48 12.90 -12.82 9.01
N LEU A 49 12.21 -11.67 8.99
CA LEU A 49 10.80 -11.54 9.38
C LEU A 49 10.02 -10.90 8.22
N ILE A 50 8.75 -11.29 8.09
CA ILE A 50 7.84 -10.63 7.14
C ILE A 50 7.48 -9.26 7.69
N LYS A 51 7.70 -8.21 6.89
CA LYS A 51 7.32 -6.84 7.22
C LYS A 51 6.33 -6.30 6.19
N LYS A 52 5.44 -5.42 6.66
CA LYS A 52 4.45 -4.73 5.83
C LYS A 52 4.77 -3.24 5.84
N PHE A 53 4.82 -2.62 4.68
CA PHE A 53 4.97 -1.17 4.56
C PHE A 53 3.84 -0.59 3.73
N VAL A 54 3.47 0.63 4.09
CA VAL A 54 2.51 1.45 3.36
C VAL A 54 3.17 2.80 3.15
N GLN A 55 3.28 3.21 1.90
CA GLN A 55 3.83 4.51 1.51
C GLN A 55 2.83 5.23 0.62
N PHE A 56 2.87 6.56 0.68
CA PHE A 56 2.01 7.41 -0.13
C PHE A 56 2.91 8.37 -0.91
N HIS A 57 2.66 8.50 -2.20
CA HIS A 57 3.36 9.45 -3.05
C HIS A 57 2.42 10.08 -4.07
N ASP A 58 2.81 11.25 -4.56
CA ASP A 58 2.03 12.02 -5.53
C ASP A 58 2.50 11.67 -6.96
N GLY A 59 1.54 11.58 -7.88
CA GLY A 59 1.80 11.30 -9.29
C GLY A 59 1.78 9.81 -9.64
N LEU A 60 1.48 9.52 -10.90
CA LEU A 60 1.61 8.18 -11.46
C LEU A 60 3.02 8.06 -12.03
N ASP A 61 3.84 7.23 -11.39
CA ASP A 61 5.05 6.74 -12.03
C ASP A 61 4.66 5.75 -13.15
N ASN A 62 5.60 5.42 -14.05
CA ASN A 62 5.44 4.38 -15.09
C ASN A 62 5.33 2.93 -14.51
N ASN A 63 4.84 2.80 -13.28
CA ASN A 63 4.71 1.56 -12.54
C ASN A 63 3.30 0.98 -12.71
N ASP A 64 3.20 -0.35 -12.58
CA ASP A 64 1.91 -1.07 -12.61
C ASP A 64 1.05 -0.69 -11.39
N THR A 65 0.16 0.28 -11.56
CA THR A 65 -0.81 0.70 -10.55
C THR A 65 -2.22 0.25 -10.93
N VAL A 66 -3.03 -0.07 -9.93
CA VAL A 66 -4.45 -0.35 -10.07
C VAL A 66 -5.24 0.90 -9.68
N ARG A 67 -6.05 1.40 -10.60
CA ARG A 67 -6.88 2.59 -10.42
C ARG A 67 -8.10 2.27 -9.54
N ILE A 68 -8.30 3.04 -8.47
CA ILE A 68 -9.55 3.06 -7.67
C ILE A 68 -10.48 4.15 -8.16
N SER A 69 -9.91 5.34 -8.41
CA SER A 69 -10.58 6.51 -9.00
C SER A 69 -9.53 7.36 -9.69
N ASP A 70 -9.94 8.44 -10.36
CA ASP A 70 -9.07 9.36 -11.11
C ASP A 70 -7.88 9.89 -10.28
N ASN A 71 -8.10 10.10 -8.98
CA ASN A 71 -7.10 10.66 -8.07
C ASN A 71 -6.55 9.65 -7.06
N PHE A 72 -6.89 8.35 -7.18
CA PHE A 72 -6.45 7.35 -6.21
C PHE A 72 -6.10 6.02 -6.86
N HIS A 73 -4.86 5.60 -6.67
CA HIS A 73 -4.27 4.40 -7.23
C HIS A 73 -3.56 3.59 -6.15
N ILE A 74 -3.51 2.27 -6.34
CA ILE A 74 -2.80 1.35 -5.45
C ILE A 74 -1.75 0.59 -6.23
N ARG A 75 -0.57 0.41 -5.65
CA ARG A 75 0.45 -0.52 -6.13
C ARG A 75 0.74 -1.54 -5.05
N PHE A 76 0.78 -2.81 -5.41
CA PHE A 76 1.20 -3.88 -4.50
C PHE A 76 2.47 -4.53 -5.03
N ARG A 77 3.50 -4.60 -4.21
CA ARG A 77 4.76 -5.27 -4.55
C ARG A 77 5.27 -6.15 -3.43
N THR A 78 5.84 -7.27 -3.83
CA THR A 78 6.56 -8.18 -2.94
C THR A 78 8.04 -7.91 -3.09
N LEU A 79 8.70 -7.65 -1.98
CA LEU A 79 10.11 -7.30 -1.93
C LEU A 79 10.87 -8.35 -1.14
N THR A 80 12.16 -8.53 -1.44
CA THR A 80 13.08 -9.35 -0.65
C THR A 80 14.44 -8.68 -0.54
N SER A 81 15.31 -9.20 0.33
CA SER A 81 16.72 -8.84 0.36
C SER A 81 17.57 -10.10 0.28
N THR A 82 18.70 -9.97 -0.41
CA THR A 82 19.70 -11.04 -0.60
C THR A 82 20.54 -11.32 0.65
N ALA A 83 20.53 -10.44 1.66
CA ALA A 83 21.36 -10.57 2.85
C ALA A 83 20.55 -10.46 4.14
N CYS A 84 20.25 -11.58 4.78
CA CYS A 84 19.84 -11.60 6.19
C CYS A 84 21.08 -11.43 7.08
N SER A 85 21.72 -10.26 7.06
CA SER A 85 22.67 -9.92 8.12
C SER A 85 21.87 -9.49 9.34
N ILE A 86 22.00 -10.25 10.43
CA ILE A 86 21.55 -9.82 11.77
C ILE A 86 22.41 -8.65 12.28
N ASP A 87 23.49 -8.30 11.57
CA ASP A 87 24.23 -7.06 11.81
C ASP A 87 23.29 -5.87 11.73
N GLU A 88 23.18 -5.18 12.87
CA GLU A 88 22.26 -4.08 13.11
C GLU A 88 22.51 -2.97 12.09
N LEU A 89 21.70 -2.93 11.03
CA LEU A 89 21.59 -1.71 10.24
C LEU A 89 21.21 -0.58 11.21
N PRO A 90 21.81 0.62 11.08
CA PRO A 90 21.46 1.77 11.90
C PRO A 90 19.94 1.95 11.94
N LYS A 91 19.38 2.21 13.13
CA LYS A 91 17.93 2.40 13.32
C LYS A 91 17.36 3.30 12.21
N GLY A 92 16.50 2.74 11.37
CA GLY A 92 15.84 3.45 10.27
C GLY A 92 16.38 3.15 8.86
N GLN A 93 17.45 2.36 8.71
CA GLN A 93 17.94 1.96 7.39
C GLN A 93 17.44 0.56 7.01
N ARG A 94 16.77 0.47 5.85
CA ARG A 94 16.46 -0.79 5.18
C ARG A 94 17.57 -1.10 4.19
N GLN A 95 18.00 -2.36 4.11
CA GLN A 95 18.79 -2.82 2.96
C GLN A 95 18.03 -2.52 1.67
N PRO A 96 18.72 -2.25 0.56
CA PRO A 96 18.08 -2.02 -0.74
C PRO A 96 17.17 -3.21 -1.08
N PRO A 97 15.83 -3.03 -1.06
CA PRO A 97 14.94 -4.13 -1.36
C PRO A 97 14.98 -4.40 -2.88
N THR A 98 14.95 -5.68 -3.24
CA THR A 98 14.79 -6.12 -4.64
C THR A 98 13.37 -6.68 -4.80
N GLU A 99 12.76 -6.50 -5.97
CA GLU A 99 11.47 -7.13 -6.26
C GLU A 99 11.61 -8.66 -6.26
N LEU A 100 10.73 -9.33 -5.51
CA LEU A 100 10.70 -10.77 -5.44
C LEU A 100 9.90 -11.31 -6.63
N ASP A 101 10.60 -11.60 -7.72
CA ASP A 101 9.98 -12.19 -8.91
C ASP A 101 9.94 -13.72 -8.84
N THR A 102 8.91 -14.25 -8.19
CA THR A 102 8.59 -15.69 -8.21
C THR A 102 7.13 -15.92 -8.56
N PRO A 103 6.76 -17.09 -9.13
CA PRO A 103 5.36 -17.40 -9.43
C PRO A 103 4.43 -17.34 -8.20
N ILE A 104 4.95 -17.64 -7.00
CA ILE A 104 4.19 -17.54 -5.75
C ILE A 104 3.98 -16.07 -5.37
N ALA A 105 5.04 -15.26 -5.43
CA ALA A 105 4.98 -13.84 -5.11
C ALA A 105 4.01 -13.07 -6.03
N LYS A 106 4.02 -13.39 -7.34
CA LYS A 106 3.06 -12.88 -8.34
C LYS A 106 1.60 -13.27 -8.09
N ARG A 107 1.32 -14.25 -7.21
CA ARG A 107 -0.04 -14.63 -6.80
C ARG A 107 -0.45 -13.98 -5.47
N LEU A 108 0.43 -13.30 -4.77
CA LEU A 108 0.09 -12.64 -3.52
C LEU A 108 -0.69 -11.37 -3.81
N ALA A 109 -1.71 -11.11 -3.01
CA ALA A 109 -2.49 -9.88 -3.03
C ALA A 109 -3.07 -9.67 -1.62
N PRO A 110 -3.25 -8.41 -1.19
CA PRO A 110 -4.04 -8.13 0.01
C PRO A 110 -5.50 -8.56 -0.22
N LYS A 111 -6.18 -9.01 0.84
CA LYS A 111 -7.64 -9.20 0.83
C LYS A 111 -8.39 -7.90 1.12
N ARG A 112 -7.79 -7.06 1.97
CA ARG A 112 -8.41 -5.82 2.43
C ARG A 112 -7.36 -4.73 2.55
N ILE A 113 -7.74 -3.52 2.17
CA ILE A 113 -6.95 -2.30 2.29
C ILE A 113 -7.83 -1.25 2.97
N ARG A 114 -7.28 -0.53 3.93
CA ARG A 114 -7.95 0.60 4.58
C ARG A 114 -7.10 1.85 4.45
N VAL A 115 -7.74 2.96 4.10
CA VAL A 115 -7.10 4.27 3.96
C VAL A 115 -7.84 5.31 4.80
N ASP A 116 -7.08 6.20 5.43
CA ASP A 116 -7.60 7.32 6.19
C ASP A 116 -6.74 8.56 5.95
N TYR A 117 -7.33 9.73 6.21
CA TYR A 117 -6.61 10.99 6.28
C TYR A 117 -6.91 11.63 7.62
N ARG A 118 -5.89 11.72 8.49
CA ARG A 118 -5.98 12.28 9.84
C ARG A 118 -4.69 13.01 10.17
N ASN A 119 -4.81 14.09 10.96
CA ASN A 119 -3.67 14.91 11.37
C ASN A 119 -2.82 15.38 10.17
N GLN A 120 -3.50 15.76 9.08
CA GLN A 120 -2.87 16.21 7.83
C GLN A 120 -1.97 15.16 7.16
N GLN A 121 -2.13 13.88 7.50
CA GLN A 121 -1.33 12.79 6.98
C GLN A 121 -2.20 11.65 6.45
N TRP A 122 -1.75 11.05 5.35
CA TRP A 122 -2.31 9.79 4.84
C TRP A 122 -1.88 8.64 5.74
N GLN A 123 -2.84 7.81 6.09
CA GLN A 123 -2.62 6.59 6.85
C GLN A 123 -3.24 5.43 6.10
N GLY A 124 -2.59 4.28 6.14
CA GLY A 124 -3.17 3.11 5.55
C GLY A 124 -2.63 1.82 6.11
N GLU A 125 -3.43 0.78 5.95
CA GLU A 125 -3.18 -0.56 6.44
C GLU A 125 -3.73 -1.57 5.44
N TYR A 126 -3.14 -2.76 5.40
CA TYR A 126 -3.63 -3.86 4.59
C TYR A 126 -3.47 -5.21 5.28
N TRP A 127 -4.29 -6.17 4.84
CA TRP A 127 -4.37 -7.55 5.34
C TRP A 127 -4.31 -8.54 4.17
N LEU A 128 -3.63 -9.67 4.35
CA LEU A 128 -3.43 -10.75 3.36
C LEU A 128 -4.46 -11.89 3.47
#